data_AF-A0A3B8QUR2-F1
#
_entry.id   AF-A0A3B8QUR2-F1
#
_cell.length_a   1.000
_cell.length_b   1.000
_cell.length_c   1.000
_cell.angle_alpha   90.00
_cell.angle_beta   90.00
_cell.angle_gamma   90.00
#
_symmetry.space_group_name_H-M   'P 1'
#
loop_
_entity.id
_entity.type
_entity.pdbx_description
1 polymer ?
#
loop_
_entity_poly.entity_id
_entity_poly.type
_entity_poly.pdbx_seq_one_letter_code
_entity_poly.pdbx_strand_id
1 'polypeptide(L)'
;MPITPMMAQYLDIKAAHKGDLLFYRMGDFYEMFFEDAIAAAEALDIALTKRGKHDGSDIPMCGVPFHSAEGYLLTLIRKGFRVAICEQMESPKEAKKRGHKSVVNRAVVRLVTPGTLTEDSLLEARSHNFLAAFTEVRNGCALAWVDISTGEFRTMAIDKIMLGPELARLAPSELIIPDSLEPDLRPTVEDFGIPLTSIGRAAFDSTGGNERLCRLFKVSTMDGHGTFNRAEIGAMGSIIEYLEITQKGNLPLLRPPQQETHTKTVQIDAATRRNLELTSALSGGRSGSLLAVLDQTITAAGARLLEARLSSPSRVLETIYERTDAIEYCFNNNTYTEKTRLRLRNVPDINRALSRLSLDRGGPRDLVAIRNGLIQAQCLNEEAPSNLPKLIENAKSNLIIPGSLIEQLETSLVEEPPLFVRDGGFIAIGRDAELDEARQLRDEGRSIIAQYQKDYAKQTGIQSLKIKHNNVLGYFIEVTATHSEKMFSTEFSDVFIHRQTTANQTRFTTVELSKLETKILTAGGRALDIEKHLYEELRIQVSELAAEISITARALAEIDLATSLAQLAITNSWCKPKLDSSRTFEISGGRHPVVERSLHQQGSGAFIANDCDLSVEKDTAIWLLTGPNMAG
;
A
#
# COMPACT_ATOMS: atom_id res chain seq x y z
N MET A 1 0.75 -11.37 43.54
CA MET A 1 -0.64 -11.67 43.11
C MET A 1 -0.56 -12.56 41.89
N PRO A 2 -1.45 -13.55 41.72
CA PRO A 2 -1.43 -14.40 40.53
C PRO A 2 -1.66 -13.56 39.26
N ILE A 3 -0.96 -13.91 38.18
CA ILE A 3 -1.09 -13.29 36.86
C ILE A 3 -2.57 -13.36 36.43
N THR A 4 -3.12 -12.24 35.98
CA THR A 4 -4.49 -12.25 35.45
C THR A 4 -4.55 -13.10 34.18
N PRO A 5 -5.66 -13.82 33.90
CA PRO A 5 -5.76 -14.64 32.69
C PRO A 5 -5.48 -13.89 31.39
N MET A 6 -5.82 -12.60 31.34
CA MET A 6 -5.51 -11.73 30.20
C MET A 6 -4.00 -11.50 30.04
N MET A 7 -3.30 -11.25 31.14
CA MET A 7 -1.86 -11.00 31.11
C MET A 7 -1.07 -12.29 30.84
N ALA A 8 -1.58 -13.45 31.28
CA ALA A 8 -1.01 -14.75 30.90
C ALA A 8 -1.07 -14.94 29.38
N GLN A 9 -2.25 -14.74 28.77
CA GLN A 9 -2.42 -14.79 27.32
C GLN A 9 -1.51 -13.78 26.58
N TYR A 10 -1.36 -12.56 27.09
CA TYR A 10 -0.45 -11.56 26.53
C TYR A 10 1.00 -12.03 26.55
N LEU A 11 1.49 -12.51 27.71
CA LEU A 11 2.87 -12.98 27.87
C LEU A 11 3.17 -14.20 26.98
N ASP A 12 2.21 -15.12 26.84
CA ASP A 12 2.34 -16.28 25.96
C ASP A 12 2.49 -15.86 24.49
N ILE A 13 1.67 -14.92 24.03
CA ILE A 13 1.75 -14.38 22.67
C ILE A 13 3.04 -13.59 22.47
N LYS A 14 3.43 -12.77 23.44
CA LYS A 14 4.67 -11.98 23.39
C LYS A 14 5.91 -12.88 23.36
N ALA A 15 5.90 -14.01 24.06
CA ALA A 15 7.02 -14.96 24.05
C ALA A 15 7.30 -15.55 22.66
N ALA A 16 6.29 -15.64 21.79
CA ALA A 16 6.43 -16.05 20.39
C ALA A 16 6.89 -14.93 19.45
N HIS A 17 6.86 -13.67 19.90
CA HIS A 17 7.17 -12.46 19.12
C HIS A 17 8.22 -11.59 19.84
N LYS A 18 9.33 -12.23 20.25
CA LYS A 18 10.44 -11.54 20.90
C LYS A 18 11.11 -10.56 19.94
N GLY A 19 11.33 -9.33 20.40
CA GLY A 19 11.92 -8.26 19.59
C GLY A 19 10.91 -7.45 18.77
N ASP A 20 9.66 -7.89 18.63
CA ASP A 20 8.61 -7.15 17.92
C ASP A 20 7.69 -6.46 18.93
N LEU A 21 7.23 -5.25 18.64
CA LEU A 21 6.17 -4.62 19.44
C LEU A 21 4.86 -5.38 19.26
N LEU A 22 4.14 -5.67 20.34
CA LEU A 22 2.87 -6.38 20.28
C LEU A 22 1.68 -5.42 20.44
N PHE A 23 1.01 -5.11 19.33
CA PHE A 23 -0.28 -4.42 19.33
C PHE A 23 -1.36 -5.39 19.77
N TYR A 24 -1.75 -5.35 21.04
CA TYR A 24 -2.70 -6.29 21.63
C TYR A 24 -4.11 -5.70 21.66
N ARG A 25 -5.04 -6.25 20.85
CA ARG A 25 -6.40 -5.72 20.71
C ARG A 25 -7.21 -5.84 22.01
N MET A 26 -7.57 -4.70 22.58
CA MET A 26 -8.43 -4.61 23.77
C MET A 26 -9.56 -3.59 23.57
N GLY A 27 -10.75 -4.09 23.29
CA GLY A 27 -11.91 -3.23 23.05
C GLY A 27 -11.68 -2.41 21.79
N ASP A 28 -11.64 -1.09 21.92
CA ASP A 28 -11.39 -0.14 20.83
C ASP A 28 -9.94 0.37 20.74
N PHE A 29 -9.02 -0.23 21.49
CA PHE A 29 -7.61 0.12 21.48
C PHE A 29 -6.71 -1.05 21.07
N TYR A 30 -5.52 -0.72 20.58
CA TYR A 30 -4.35 -1.59 20.68
C TYR A 30 -3.55 -1.12 21.89
N GLU A 31 -3.36 -2.01 22.86
CA GLU A 31 -2.54 -1.76 24.04
C GLU A 31 -1.20 -2.51 23.92
N MET A 32 -0.15 -1.91 24.47
CA MET A 32 1.18 -2.47 24.63
C MET A 32 1.56 -2.44 26.11
N PHE A 33 2.37 -3.39 26.56
CA PHE A 33 2.74 -3.52 27.98
C PHE A 33 4.25 -3.65 28.17
N PHE A 34 4.72 -3.43 29.39
CA PHE A 34 6.12 -3.60 29.79
C PHE A 34 7.09 -2.80 28.91
N GLU A 35 8.16 -3.42 28.40
CA GLU A 35 9.17 -2.75 27.57
C GLU A 35 8.59 -2.24 26.25
N ASP A 36 7.61 -2.94 25.67
CA ASP A 36 6.93 -2.47 24.45
C ASP A 36 6.21 -1.15 24.70
N ALA A 37 5.57 -1.00 25.87
CA ALA A 37 4.89 0.24 26.21
C ALA A 37 5.86 1.41 26.34
N ILE A 38 7.04 1.18 26.93
CA ILE A 38 8.06 2.21 27.11
C ILE A 38 8.61 2.64 25.76
N ALA A 39 9.04 1.68 24.94
CA ALA A 39 9.59 1.93 23.61
C ALA A 39 8.57 2.61 22.69
N ALA A 40 7.32 2.13 22.68
CA ALA A 40 6.28 2.72 21.84
C ALA A 40 5.84 4.11 22.32
N ALA A 41 5.79 4.35 23.63
CA ALA A 41 5.46 5.68 24.17
C ALA A 41 6.47 6.74 23.74
N GLU A 42 7.77 6.42 23.83
CA GLU A 42 8.85 7.30 23.35
C GLU A 42 8.84 7.45 21.83
N ALA A 43 8.63 6.34 21.10
CA ALA A 43 8.61 6.36 19.65
C ALA A 43 7.41 7.15 19.07
N LEU A 44 6.25 7.10 19.72
CA LEU A 44 5.01 7.71 19.25
C LEU A 44 4.69 9.06 19.90
N ASP A 45 5.46 9.47 20.92
CA ASP A 45 5.17 10.63 21.77
C ASP A 45 3.75 10.56 22.37
N ILE A 46 3.42 9.41 22.97
CA ILE A 46 2.12 9.16 23.63
C ILE A 46 2.29 8.91 25.13
N ALA A 47 1.22 9.12 25.88
CA ALA A 47 1.24 8.96 27.33
C ALA A 47 1.56 7.52 27.76
N LEU A 48 2.64 7.35 28.53
CA LEU A 48 2.95 6.12 29.26
C LEU A 48 2.17 6.10 30.58
N THR A 49 1.35 5.07 30.76
CA THR A 49 0.51 4.87 31.95
C THR A 49 0.82 3.52 32.60
N LYS A 50 -0.04 3.06 33.51
CA LYS A 50 0.12 1.79 34.20
C LYS A 50 -1.20 1.05 34.37
N ARG A 51 -1.16 -0.29 34.31
CA ARG A 51 -2.35 -1.14 34.43
C ARG A 51 -2.12 -2.38 35.31
N GLY A 52 -2.53 -2.28 36.57
CA GLY A 52 -2.40 -3.39 37.51
C GLY A 52 -0.95 -3.66 37.92
N LYS A 53 -0.70 -4.83 38.51
CA LYS A 53 0.61 -5.23 39.02
C LYS A 53 1.00 -6.64 38.57
N HIS A 54 2.29 -6.83 38.28
CA HIS A 54 2.93 -8.11 38.00
C HIS A 54 4.16 -8.24 38.92
N ASP A 55 4.26 -9.34 39.66
CA ASP A 55 5.33 -9.58 40.65
C ASP A 55 5.60 -8.44 41.64
N GLY A 56 4.53 -7.70 42.00
CA GLY A 56 4.59 -6.59 42.96
C GLY A 56 4.86 -5.22 42.32
N SER A 57 5.32 -5.19 41.08
CA SER A 57 5.61 -3.98 40.29
C SER A 57 4.41 -3.55 39.45
N ASP A 58 4.26 -2.24 39.22
CA ASP A 58 3.25 -1.71 38.30
C ASP A 58 3.59 -2.12 36.86
N ILE A 59 2.59 -2.50 36.06
CA ILE A 59 2.79 -2.87 34.64
C ILE A 59 2.70 -1.59 33.78
N PRO A 60 3.80 -1.16 33.11
CA PRO A 60 3.76 -0.06 32.15
C PRO A 60 2.78 -0.36 31.01
N MET A 61 2.03 0.63 30.56
CA MET A 61 1.04 0.48 29.49
C MET A 61 0.89 1.76 28.68
N CYS A 62 0.87 1.65 27.36
CA CYS A 62 0.38 2.68 26.46
C CYS A 62 -0.56 2.06 25.43
N GLY A 63 -1.36 2.87 24.74
CA GLY A 63 -2.25 2.36 23.72
C GLY A 63 -2.69 3.42 22.72
N VAL A 64 -3.11 2.93 21.54
CA VAL A 64 -3.59 3.75 20.43
C VAL A 64 -4.99 3.29 20.02
N PRO A 65 -5.89 4.19 19.60
CA PRO A 65 -7.20 3.81 19.12
C PRO A 65 -7.08 2.96 17.84
N PHE A 66 -7.80 1.84 17.78
CA PHE A 66 -7.71 0.92 16.63
C PHE A 66 -8.10 1.55 15.31
N HIS A 67 -9.15 2.38 15.32
CA HIS A 67 -9.66 3.05 14.13
C HIS A 67 -8.66 4.06 13.52
N SER A 68 -7.62 4.45 14.26
CA SER A 68 -6.55 5.34 13.80
C SER A 68 -5.16 4.74 13.96
N ALA A 69 -5.06 3.41 14.13
CA ALA A 69 -3.80 2.73 14.40
C ALA A 69 -2.79 2.78 13.25
N GLU A 70 -3.25 2.92 12.00
CA GLU A 70 -2.39 2.96 10.80
C GLU A 70 -1.34 4.08 10.86
N GLY A 71 -1.70 5.29 11.30
CA GLY A 71 -0.74 6.39 11.39
C GLY A 71 0.36 6.16 12.44
N TYR A 72 0.00 5.53 13.57
CA TYR A 72 0.96 5.13 14.58
C TYR A 72 1.86 4.01 14.08
N LEU A 73 1.28 3.03 13.38
CA LEU A 73 2.01 1.94 12.75
C LEU A 73 3.09 2.49 11.81
N LEU A 74 2.75 3.43 10.91
CA LEU A 74 3.72 4.07 10.01
C LEU A 74 4.91 4.68 10.77
N THR A 75 4.62 5.38 11.86
CA THR A 75 5.63 6.05 12.68
C THR A 75 6.57 5.04 13.33
N LEU A 76 6.04 3.93 13.84
CA LEU A 76 6.84 2.84 14.41
C LEU A 76 7.72 2.17 13.36
N ILE A 77 7.16 1.83 12.19
CA ILE A 77 7.92 1.21 11.10
C ILE A 77 9.07 2.12 10.64
N ARG A 78 8.82 3.43 10.48
CA ARG A 78 9.86 4.42 10.11
C ARG A 78 10.96 4.59 11.16
N LYS A 79 10.66 4.30 12.43
CA LYS A 79 11.65 4.27 13.52
C LYS A 79 12.34 2.91 13.66
N GLY A 80 12.12 1.98 12.73
CA GLY A 80 12.78 0.67 12.69
C GLY A 80 12.11 -0.40 13.55
N PHE A 81 10.92 -0.16 14.10
CA PHE A 81 10.19 -1.19 14.84
C PHE A 81 9.46 -2.15 13.89
N ARG A 82 9.38 -3.42 14.28
CA ARG A 82 8.43 -4.39 13.72
C ARG A 82 7.26 -4.53 14.68
N VAL A 83 6.04 -4.68 14.16
CA VAL A 83 4.82 -4.66 14.97
C VAL A 83 3.95 -5.88 14.68
N ALA A 84 3.79 -6.75 15.67
CA ALA A 84 2.86 -7.88 15.64
C ALA A 84 1.44 -7.38 15.98
N ILE A 85 0.49 -7.57 15.06
CA ILE A 85 -0.92 -7.20 15.22
C ILE A 85 -1.69 -8.39 15.78
N CYS A 86 -2.12 -8.28 17.03
CA CYS A 86 -2.86 -9.30 17.73
C CYS A 86 -4.34 -8.93 17.84
N GLU A 87 -5.19 -9.69 17.15
CA GLU A 87 -6.63 -9.43 17.03
C GLU A 87 -7.47 -10.39 17.89
N GLN A 88 -8.74 -10.01 18.08
CA GLN A 88 -9.75 -10.84 18.72
C GLN A 88 -10.28 -11.87 17.72
N MET A 89 -10.09 -13.15 18.01
CA MET A 89 -10.52 -14.26 17.14
C MET A 89 -11.97 -14.69 17.36
N GLU A 90 -12.60 -14.16 18.40
CA GLU A 90 -14.01 -14.42 18.74
C GLU A 90 -14.62 -13.17 19.39
N SER A 91 -15.94 -13.06 19.34
CA SER A 91 -16.65 -11.97 20.00
C SER A 91 -16.68 -12.15 21.52
N PRO A 92 -16.85 -11.05 22.30
CA PRO A 92 -17.08 -11.14 23.74
C PRO A 92 -18.30 -11.99 24.13
N LYS A 93 -19.31 -12.09 23.24
CA LYS A 93 -20.49 -12.94 23.45
C LYS A 93 -20.13 -14.42 23.34
N GLU A 94 -19.30 -14.81 22.37
CA GLU A 94 -18.83 -16.18 22.18
C GLU A 94 -17.89 -16.62 23.30
N ALA A 95 -16.95 -15.75 23.70
CA ALA A 95 -16.07 -16.03 24.84
C ALA A 95 -16.86 -16.29 26.13
N LYS A 96 -17.93 -15.52 26.38
CA LYS A 96 -18.83 -15.72 27.53
C LYS A 96 -19.55 -17.07 27.49
N LYS A 97 -19.85 -17.63 26.30
CA LYS A 97 -20.43 -18.98 26.18
C LYS A 97 -19.46 -20.07 26.66
N ARG A 98 -18.14 -19.82 26.59
CA ARG A 98 -17.10 -20.73 27.13
C ARG A 98 -16.91 -20.61 28.64
N GLY A 99 -17.60 -19.69 29.31
CA GLY A 99 -17.56 -19.50 30.77
C GLY A 99 -17.36 -18.04 31.19
N HIS A 100 -17.87 -17.67 32.37
CA HIS A 100 -17.84 -16.28 32.86
C HIS A 100 -16.44 -15.71 33.13
N LYS A 101 -15.42 -16.56 33.28
CA LYS A 101 -14.01 -16.16 33.48
C LYS A 101 -13.16 -16.30 32.22
N SER A 102 -13.75 -16.75 31.10
CA SER A 102 -13.02 -17.01 29.87
C SER A 102 -12.66 -15.70 29.18
N VAL A 103 -11.36 -15.51 28.93
CA VAL A 103 -10.85 -14.39 28.14
C VAL A 103 -11.05 -14.66 26.66
N VAL A 104 -11.39 -13.61 25.91
CA VAL A 104 -11.48 -13.65 24.44
C VAL A 104 -10.17 -14.20 23.87
N ASN A 105 -10.27 -15.21 23.02
CA ASN A 105 -9.14 -15.79 22.31
C ASN A 105 -8.54 -14.76 21.36
N ARG A 106 -7.22 -14.68 21.35
CA ARG A 106 -6.46 -13.75 20.53
C ARG A 106 -5.31 -14.45 19.86
N ALA A 107 -5.00 -14.01 18.66
CA ALA A 107 -3.87 -14.49 17.89
C ALA A 107 -3.26 -13.33 17.11
N VAL A 108 -1.95 -13.44 16.83
CA VAL A 108 -1.30 -12.53 15.90
C VAL A 108 -1.74 -12.88 14.50
N VAL A 109 -2.43 -11.95 13.84
CA VAL A 109 -2.94 -12.11 12.46
C VAL A 109 -1.96 -11.59 11.42
N ARG A 110 -0.98 -10.78 11.83
CA ARG A 110 0.03 -10.21 10.94
C ARG A 110 1.24 -9.72 11.73
N LEU A 111 2.42 -9.82 11.13
CA LEU A 111 3.61 -9.07 11.55
C LEU A 111 3.88 -7.99 10.50
N VAL A 112 3.84 -6.72 10.91
CA VAL A 112 4.11 -5.57 10.05
C VAL A 112 5.58 -5.22 10.16
N THR A 113 6.23 -5.18 9.01
CA THR A 113 7.67 -4.91 8.87
C THR A 113 7.89 -3.90 7.75
N PRO A 114 9.02 -3.18 7.71
CA PRO A 114 9.28 -2.18 6.67
C PRO A 114 9.17 -2.71 5.24
N GLY A 115 9.61 -3.95 4.98
CA GLY A 115 9.53 -4.55 3.65
C GLY A 115 8.16 -5.15 3.32
N THR A 116 7.24 -5.26 4.28
CA THR A 116 5.97 -5.98 4.11
C THR A 116 4.71 -5.11 4.17
N LEU A 117 4.82 -3.86 3.74
CA LEU A 117 3.72 -2.89 3.73
C LEU A 117 2.85 -3.04 2.46
N THR A 118 1.53 -2.90 2.62
CA THR A 118 0.55 -3.05 1.53
C THR A 118 -0.49 -1.93 1.46
N GLU A 119 -0.70 -1.25 2.59
CA GLU A 119 -1.65 -0.17 2.77
C GLU A 119 -1.15 1.09 2.05
N ASP A 120 -2.02 1.76 1.29
CA ASP A 120 -1.67 3.01 0.61
C ASP A 120 -1.25 4.11 1.57
N SER A 121 -1.79 4.14 2.80
CA SER A 121 -1.44 5.11 3.83
C SER A 121 0.01 4.94 4.35
N LEU A 122 0.59 3.75 4.18
CA LEU A 122 1.93 3.40 4.67
C LEU A 122 3.00 3.45 3.58
N LEU A 123 2.59 3.51 2.32
CA LEU A 123 3.49 3.42 1.17
C LEU A 123 3.63 4.78 0.47
N GLU A 124 4.83 5.07 -0.02
CA GLU A 124 5.00 6.16 -0.97
C GLU A 124 4.41 5.74 -2.33
N ALA A 125 3.46 6.52 -2.86
CA ALA A 125 2.78 6.19 -4.11
C ALA A 125 3.76 6.00 -5.28
N ARG A 126 4.75 6.89 -5.40
CA ARG A 126 5.60 6.98 -6.61
C ARG A 126 6.89 6.15 -6.54
N SER A 127 7.09 5.40 -5.46
CA SER A 127 8.31 4.64 -5.18
C SER A 127 7.98 3.19 -4.89
N HIS A 128 8.91 2.27 -5.17
CA HIS A 128 8.79 0.88 -4.75
C HIS A 128 9.09 0.72 -3.25
N ASN A 129 8.51 -0.29 -2.61
CA ASN A 129 8.82 -0.67 -1.23
C ASN A 129 9.36 -2.10 -1.21
N PHE A 130 10.63 -2.25 -1.57
CA PHE A 130 11.23 -3.57 -1.77
C PHE A 130 11.59 -4.25 -0.44
N LEU A 131 11.17 -5.49 -0.31
CA LEU A 131 11.78 -6.47 0.58
C LEU A 131 12.84 -7.22 -0.21
N ALA A 132 14.09 -7.20 0.25
CA ALA A 132 15.19 -7.93 -0.37
C ALA A 132 15.65 -9.10 0.51
N ALA A 133 16.25 -10.11 -0.11
CA ALA A 133 16.94 -11.19 0.57
C ALA A 133 18.27 -11.49 -0.10
N PHE A 134 19.32 -11.61 0.71
CA PHE A 134 20.66 -11.96 0.25
C PHE A 134 21.12 -13.27 0.88
N THR A 135 21.79 -14.12 0.10
CA THR A 135 22.34 -15.38 0.61
C THR A 135 23.60 -15.81 -0.12
N GLU A 136 24.37 -16.65 0.57
CA GLU A 136 25.56 -17.33 0.07
C GLU A 136 25.30 -18.85 0.11
N VAL A 137 25.19 -19.48 -1.06
CA VAL A 137 24.97 -20.94 -1.18
C VAL A 137 26.17 -21.56 -1.90
N ARG A 138 26.98 -22.30 -1.14
CA ARG A 138 28.28 -22.86 -1.58
C ARG A 138 29.24 -21.74 -2.03
N ASN A 139 29.47 -21.59 -3.34
CA ASN A 139 30.38 -20.60 -3.92
C ASN A 139 29.64 -19.49 -4.69
N GLY A 140 28.30 -19.49 -4.68
CA GLY A 140 27.50 -18.47 -5.37
C GLY A 140 26.73 -17.60 -4.38
N CYS A 141 26.60 -16.32 -4.70
CA CYS A 141 25.73 -15.40 -3.97
C CYS A 141 24.56 -14.99 -4.87
N ALA A 142 23.44 -14.65 -4.25
CA ALA A 142 22.31 -14.10 -4.97
C ALA A 142 21.56 -13.08 -4.12
N LEU A 143 20.93 -12.16 -4.82
CA LEU A 143 20.00 -11.19 -4.29
C LEU A 143 18.65 -11.42 -4.94
N ALA A 144 17.61 -11.59 -4.14
CA ALA A 144 16.23 -11.57 -4.60
C ALA A 144 15.51 -10.40 -3.95
N TRP A 145 14.50 -9.84 -4.62
CA TRP A 145 13.70 -8.78 -4.05
C TRP A 145 12.29 -8.77 -4.60
N VAL A 146 11.35 -8.36 -3.75
CA VAL A 146 9.93 -8.33 -4.03
C VAL A 146 9.33 -6.99 -3.61
N ASP A 147 8.39 -6.46 -4.39
CA ASP A 147 7.46 -5.44 -3.93
C ASP A 147 6.09 -6.08 -3.79
N ILE A 148 5.70 -6.36 -2.55
CA ILE A 148 4.44 -7.03 -2.22
C ILE A 148 3.23 -6.21 -2.71
N SER A 149 3.35 -4.89 -2.70
CA SER A 149 2.25 -3.99 -3.09
C SER A 149 1.99 -4.01 -4.59
N THR A 150 2.94 -4.47 -5.41
CA THR A 150 2.80 -4.53 -6.88
C THR A 150 3.01 -5.93 -7.46
N GLY A 151 3.31 -6.91 -6.62
CA GLY A 151 3.65 -8.27 -7.01
C GLY A 151 4.95 -8.38 -7.82
N GLU A 152 5.78 -7.33 -7.87
CA GLU A 152 7.09 -7.38 -8.54
C GLU A 152 7.98 -8.40 -7.84
N PHE A 153 8.59 -9.31 -8.59
CA PHE A 153 9.53 -10.27 -8.04
C PHE A 153 10.71 -10.44 -8.99
N ARG A 154 11.92 -10.24 -8.47
CA ARG A 154 13.17 -10.31 -9.23
C ARG A 154 14.24 -11.06 -8.46
N THR A 155 15.21 -11.57 -9.21
CA THR A 155 16.39 -12.24 -8.66
C THR A 155 17.59 -12.00 -9.54
N MET A 156 18.77 -12.06 -8.93
CA MET A 156 20.04 -11.87 -9.62
C MET A 156 21.15 -12.60 -8.89
N ALA A 157 21.90 -13.40 -9.64
CA ALA A 157 23.20 -13.92 -9.20
C ALA A 157 24.22 -12.78 -9.17
N ILE A 158 24.88 -12.61 -8.02
CA ILE A 158 25.87 -11.53 -7.82
C ILE A 158 27.13 -12.06 -7.15
N ASP A 159 28.25 -11.36 -7.36
CA ASP A 159 29.42 -11.51 -6.49
C ASP A 159 29.18 -10.76 -5.18
N LYS A 160 29.73 -11.24 -4.06
CA LYS A 160 29.55 -10.61 -2.73
C LYS A 160 29.94 -9.12 -2.72
N ILE A 161 30.98 -8.75 -3.46
CA ILE A 161 31.44 -7.35 -3.56
C ILE A 161 30.42 -6.42 -4.23
N MET A 162 29.51 -6.97 -5.04
CA MET A 162 28.45 -6.23 -5.70
C MET A 162 27.25 -5.93 -4.78
N LEU A 163 27.19 -6.51 -3.58
CA LEU A 163 26.07 -6.29 -2.66
C LEU A 163 25.88 -4.80 -2.35
N GLY A 164 26.95 -4.07 -2.00
CA GLY A 164 26.87 -2.63 -1.70
C GLY A 164 26.28 -1.80 -2.86
N PRO A 165 26.86 -1.88 -4.08
CA PRO A 165 26.28 -1.25 -5.27
C PRO A 165 24.80 -1.61 -5.53
N GLU A 166 24.40 -2.86 -5.29
CA GLU A 166 23.03 -3.31 -5.48
C GLU A 166 22.08 -2.81 -4.39
N LEU A 167 22.51 -2.73 -3.13
CA LEU A 167 21.74 -2.09 -2.05
C LEU A 167 21.54 -0.60 -2.34
N ALA A 168 22.56 0.09 -2.86
CA ALA A 168 22.44 1.49 -3.28
C ALA A 168 21.50 1.67 -4.49
N ARG A 169 21.44 0.69 -5.40
CA ARG A 169 20.55 0.72 -6.57
C ARG A 169 19.10 0.46 -6.18
N LEU A 170 18.86 -0.55 -5.36
CA LEU A 170 17.52 -1.02 -5.02
C LEU A 170 16.90 -0.25 -3.85
N ALA A 171 17.74 0.26 -2.94
CA ALA A 171 17.33 0.91 -1.70
C ALA A 171 16.18 0.17 -0.99
N PRO A 172 16.35 -1.14 -0.68
CA PRO A 172 15.26 -1.93 -0.12
C PRO A 172 14.86 -1.39 1.25
N SER A 173 13.56 -1.42 1.52
CA SER A 173 12.98 -1.02 2.81
C SER A 173 13.36 -1.98 3.92
N GLU A 174 13.71 -3.22 3.58
CA GLU A 174 14.19 -4.25 4.49
C GLU A 174 15.03 -5.28 3.76
N LEU A 175 16.12 -5.74 4.38
CA LEU A 175 16.97 -6.81 3.88
C LEU A 175 16.92 -8.02 4.82
N ILE A 176 16.62 -9.19 4.27
CA ILE A 176 16.65 -10.47 4.98
C ILE A 176 17.96 -11.20 4.67
N ILE A 177 18.59 -11.77 5.69
CA ILE A 177 19.80 -12.60 5.55
C ILE A 177 19.75 -13.83 6.46
N PRO A 178 20.54 -14.87 6.20
CA PRO A 178 20.77 -15.94 7.17
C PRO A 178 21.45 -15.40 8.42
N ASP A 179 21.04 -15.83 9.62
CA ASP A 179 21.62 -15.41 10.91
C ASP A 179 23.17 -15.48 10.94
N SER A 180 23.74 -16.45 10.22
CA SER A 180 25.18 -16.62 10.19
C SER A 180 25.96 -15.59 9.38
N LEU A 181 25.30 -14.87 8.48
CA LEU A 181 25.94 -13.81 7.69
C LEU A 181 25.81 -12.44 8.36
N GLU A 182 25.02 -12.35 9.43
CA GLU A 182 24.71 -11.08 10.09
C GLU A 182 25.94 -10.35 10.63
N PRO A 183 26.89 -11.00 11.34
CA PRO A 183 28.07 -10.30 11.84
C PRO A 183 28.92 -9.67 10.73
N ASP A 184 28.98 -10.32 9.57
CA ASP A 184 29.81 -9.88 8.44
C ASP A 184 29.13 -8.77 7.61
N LEU A 185 27.80 -8.83 7.47
CA LEU A 185 27.05 -7.93 6.59
C LEU A 185 26.46 -6.72 7.31
N ARG A 186 26.20 -6.82 8.63
CA ARG A 186 25.57 -5.74 9.41
C ARG A 186 26.23 -4.37 9.22
N PRO A 187 27.56 -4.21 9.29
CA PRO A 187 28.19 -2.90 9.09
C PRO A 187 27.87 -2.29 7.71
N THR A 188 27.98 -3.10 6.65
CA THR A 188 27.69 -2.66 5.28
C THR A 188 26.24 -2.27 5.09
N VAL A 189 25.30 -3.01 5.69
CA VAL A 189 23.86 -2.73 5.55
C VAL A 189 23.45 -1.50 6.36
N GLU A 190 24.00 -1.34 7.57
CA GLU A 190 23.76 -0.18 8.44
C GLU A 190 24.28 1.12 7.81
N ASP A 191 25.39 1.09 7.07
CA ASP A 191 25.91 2.24 6.31
C ASP A 191 24.91 2.78 5.27
N PHE A 192 24.02 1.93 4.76
CA PHE A 192 22.93 2.33 3.86
C PHE A 192 21.62 2.69 4.59
N GLY A 193 21.57 2.55 5.92
CA GLY A 193 20.37 2.81 6.73
C GLY A 193 19.24 1.80 6.48
N ILE A 194 19.56 0.61 5.99
CA ILE A 194 18.58 -0.42 5.64
C ILE A 194 18.31 -1.30 6.89
N PRO A 195 17.03 -1.48 7.30
CA PRO A 195 16.68 -2.45 8.32
C PRO A 195 17.12 -3.87 7.94
N LEU A 196 17.93 -4.50 8.80
CA LEU A 196 18.46 -5.85 8.60
C LEU A 196 17.70 -6.85 9.48
N THR A 197 17.06 -7.83 8.85
CA THR A 197 16.38 -8.94 9.52
C THR A 197 17.13 -10.24 9.27
N SER A 198 17.57 -10.89 10.35
CA SER A 198 18.15 -12.22 10.29
C SER A 198 17.10 -13.30 10.54
N ILE A 199 17.11 -14.34 9.69
CA ILE A 199 16.30 -15.55 9.87
C ILE A 199 17.13 -16.82 9.74
N GLY A 200 16.60 -17.93 10.25
CA GLY A 200 17.28 -19.21 10.27
C GLY A 200 17.72 -19.69 8.88
N ARG A 201 18.91 -20.30 8.81
CA ARG A 201 19.52 -20.80 7.55
C ARG A 201 18.61 -21.72 6.72
N ALA A 202 17.70 -22.45 7.35
CA ALA A 202 16.77 -23.36 6.67
C ALA A 202 15.84 -22.64 5.67
N ALA A 203 15.56 -21.35 5.90
CA ALA A 203 14.75 -20.55 4.99
C ALA A 203 15.43 -20.31 3.63
N PHE A 204 16.77 -20.35 3.62
CA PHE A 204 17.59 -20.14 2.43
C PHE A 204 18.02 -21.44 1.74
N ASP A 205 17.52 -22.60 2.21
CA ASP A 205 17.82 -23.88 1.57
C ASP A 205 17.20 -23.92 0.16
N SER A 206 18.02 -24.27 -0.84
CA SER A 206 17.59 -24.27 -2.24
C SER A 206 16.54 -25.35 -2.55
N THR A 207 16.57 -26.49 -1.85
CA THR A 207 15.61 -27.57 -2.10
C THR A 207 14.23 -27.18 -1.57
N GLY A 208 14.15 -26.76 -0.30
CA GLY A 208 12.92 -26.22 0.28
C GLY A 208 12.44 -24.94 -0.42
N GLY A 209 13.35 -24.08 -0.86
CA GLY A 209 13.03 -22.89 -1.64
C GLY A 209 12.33 -23.20 -2.96
N ASN A 210 12.80 -24.23 -3.69
CA ASN A 210 12.15 -24.67 -4.92
C ASN A 210 10.73 -25.19 -4.67
N GLU A 211 10.52 -25.96 -3.61
CA GLU A 211 9.18 -26.45 -3.22
C GLU A 211 8.22 -25.30 -2.89
N ARG A 212 8.68 -24.30 -2.13
CA ARG A 212 7.89 -23.10 -1.80
C ARG A 212 7.50 -22.31 -3.06
N LEU A 213 8.44 -22.11 -3.98
CA LEU A 213 8.18 -21.41 -5.26
C LEU A 213 7.20 -22.17 -6.14
N CYS A 214 7.38 -23.48 -6.30
CA CYS A 214 6.46 -24.33 -7.06
C CYS A 214 5.05 -24.30 -6.47
N ARG A 215 4.94 -24.36 -5.13
CA ARG A 215 3.66 -24.23 -4.42
C ARG A 215 3.00 -22.87 -4.64
N LEU A 216 3.75 -21.78 -4.54
CA LEU A 216 3.24 -20.42 -4.73
C LEU A 216 2.68 -20.24 -6.15
N PHE A 217 3.45 -20.60 -7.17
CA PHE A 217 3.06 -20.43 -8.58
C PHE A 217 2.17 -21.55 -9.12
N LYS A 218 1.86 -22.56 -8.30
CA LYS A 218 1.04 -23.73 -8.66
C LYS A 218 1.59 -24.47 -9.89
N VAL A 219 2.91 -24.61 -9.97
CA VAL A 219 3.64 -25.31 -11.04
C VAL A 219 4.38 -26.52 -10.48
N SER A 220 4.65 -27.52 -11.32
CA SER A 220 5.46 -28.68 -10.93
C SER A 220 6.96 -28.38 -10.91
N THR A 221 7.40 -27.43 -11.74
CA THR A 221 8.80 -27.03 -11.90
C THR A 221 8.90 -25.53 -12.21
N MET A 222 10.02 -24.91 -11.85
CA MET A 222 10.28 -23.49 -12.13
C MET A 222 10.84 -23.24 -13.54
N ASP A 223 11.13 -24.29 -14.31
CA ASP A 223 11.79 -24.19 -15.63
C ASP A 223 10.97 -23.33 -16.63
N GLY A 224 9.64 -23.30 -16.48
CA GLY A 224 8.76 -22.44 -17.28
C GLY A 224 8.86 -20.94 -16.97
N HIS A 225 9.48 -20.57 -15.84
CA HIS A 225 9.68 -19.18 -15.41
C HIS A 225 11.14 -18.71 -15.58
N GLY A 226 12.08 -19.64 -15.77
CA GLY A 226 13.49 -19.33 -16.01
C GLY A 226 14.42 -20.40 -15.45
N THR A 227 15.71 -20.28 -15.74
CA THR A 227 16.75 -21.14 -15.17
C THR A 227 17.46 -20.41 -14.05
N PHE A 228 17.14 -20.78 -12.82
CA PHE A 228 17.68 -20.17 -11.61
C PHE A 228 18.74 -21.08 -10.97
N ASN A 229 19.83 -20.48 -10.51
CA ASN A 229 20.84 -21.21 -9.75
C ASN A 229 20.41 -21.44 -8.29
N ARG A 230 21.18 -22.25 -7.55
CA ARG A 230 20.84 -22.62 -6.17
C ARG A 230 20.79 -21.44 -5.21
N ALA A 231 21.64 -20.44 -5.38
CA ALA A 231 21.65 -19.25 -4.53
C ALA A 231 20.42 -18.38 -4.82
N GLU A 232 20.05 -18.21 -6.09
CA GLU A 232 18.84 -17.47 -6.50
C GLU A 232 17.57 -18.13 -5.94
N ILE A 233 17.46 -19.46 -6.04
CA ILE A 233 16.35 -20.22 -5.45
C ILE A 233 16.33 -20.06 -3.92
N GLY A 234 17.49 -20.10 -3.26
CA GLY A 234 17.60 -19.90 -1.82
C GLY A 234 17.14 -18.50 -1.39
N ALA A 235 17.59 -17.44 -2.08
CA ALA A 235 17.18 -16.07 -1.81
C ALA A 235 15.66 -15.89 -2.03
N MET A 236 15.15 -16.34 -3.18
CA MET A 236 13.71 -16.28 -3.48
C MET A 236 12.87 -17.09 -2.48
N GLY A 237 13.30 -18.30 -2.13
CA GLY A 237 12.63 -19.16 -1.16
C GLY A 237 12.55 -18.53 0.24
N SER A 238 13.59 -17.83 0.66
CA SER A 238 13.62 -17.11 1.94
C SER A 238 12.63 -15.95 1.99
N ILE A 239 12.45 -15.23 0.87
CA ILE A 239 11.40 -14.20 0.75
C ILE A 239 10.05 -14.86 0.97
N ILE A 240 9.75 -15.97 0.28
CA ILE A 240 8.45 -16.63 0.41
C ILE A 240 8.21 -17.09 1.86
N GLU A 241 9.21 -17.70 2.51
CA GLU A 241 9.07 -18.08 3.93
C GLU A 241 8.83 -16.88 4.84
N TYR A 242 9.54 -15.77 4.64
CA TYR A 242 9.31 -14.56 5.41
C TYR A 242 7.93 -13.95 5.17
N LEU A 243 7.43 -14.01 3.93
CA LEU A 243 6.06 -13.61 3.61
C LEU A 243 5.04 -14.54 4.29
N GLU A 244 5.27 -15.85 4.35
CA GLU A 244 4.39 -16.78 5.07
C GLU A 244 4.34 -16.46 6.57
N ILE A 245 5.48 -16.11 7.18
CA ILE A 245 5.57 -15.71 8.59
C ILE A 245 4.84 -14.39 8.83
N THR A 246 5.13 -13.37 8.01
CA THR A 246 4.64 -12.00 8.22
C THR A 246 3.16 -11.85 7.87
N GLN A 247 2.70 -12.53 6.83
CA GLN A 247 1.31 -12.51 6.38
C GLN A 247 0.47 -13.67 6.95
N LYS A 248 1.02 -14.46 7.88
CA LYS A 248 0.35 -15.60 8.54
C LYS A 248 -0.27 -16.59 7.55
N GLY A 249 0.48 -16.90 6.50
CA GLY A 249 0.09 -17.85 5.45
C GLY A 249 -0.76 -17.26 4.31
N ASN A 250 -1.26 -16.02 4.45
CA ASN A 250 -1.96 -15.35 3.36
C ASN A 250 -0.95 -14.68 2.41
N LEU A 251 -0.42 -15.46 1.47
CA LEU A 251 0.61 -14.96 0.54
C LEU A 251 0.04 -13.93 -0.45
N PRO A 252 0.78 -12.85 -0.72
CA PRO A 252 0.36 -11.85 -1.70
C PRO A 252 0.37 -12.40 -3.12
N LEU A 253 -0.36 -11.74 -4.01
CA LEU A 253 -0.25 -11.99 -5.44
C LEU A 253 1.14 -11.57 -5.94
N LEU A 254 2.00 -12.55 -6.19
CA LEU A 254 3.32 -12.33 -6.79
C LEU A 254 3.31 -12.72 -8.27
N ARG A 255 4.02 -11.94 -9.08
CA ARG A 255 4.30 -12.29 -10.46
C ARG A 255 5.47 -13.28 -10.52
N PRO A 256 5.57 -14.09 -11.59
CA PRO A 256 6.72 -14.94 -11.80
C PRO A 256 8.03 -14.14 -11.72
N PRO A 257 9.08 -14.68 -11.06
CA PRO A 257 10.32 -13.96 -10.84
C PRO A 257 11.04 -13.69 -12.16
N GLN A 258 11.53 -12.45 -12.32
CA GLN A 258 12.37 -12.08 -13.45
C GLN A 258 13.85 -12.10 -13.05
N GLN A 259 14.65 -12.86 -13.80
CA GLN A 259 16.10 -12.90 -13.61
C GLN A 259 16.76 -11.67 -14.25
N GLU A 260 17.50 -10.90 -13.45
CA GLU A 260 18.34 -9.80 -13.94
C GLU A 260 19.78 -10.28 -14.19
N THR A 261 20.48 -9.58 -15.10
CA THR A 261 21.89 -9.87 -15.43
C THR A 261 22.67 -8.56 -15.50
N HIS A 262 23.84 -8.51 -14.85
CA HIS A 262 24.70 -7.31 -14.82
C HIS A 262 25.15 -6.84 -16.21
N THR A 263 25.22 -7.73 -17.20
CA THR A 263 25.73 -7.40 -18.54
C THR A 263 24.76 -6.54 -19.37
N LYS A 264 23.47 -6.54 -19.03
CA LYS A 264 22.41 -5.82 -19.76
C LYS A 264 22.14 -4.43 -19.20
N THR A 265 22.75 -4.04 -18.08
CA THR A 265 22.54 -2.74 -17.43
C THR A 265 23.87 -2.02 -17.18
N VAL A 266 23.85 -0.69 -17.24
CA VAL A 266 25.01 0.12 -16.88
C VAL A 266 25.28 -0.04 -15.39
N GLN A 267 26.48 -0.50 -15.06
CA GLN A 267 26.93 -0.63 -13.68
C GLN A 267 27.34 0.74 -13.16
N ILE A 268 26.71 1.17 -12.08
CA ILE A 268 26.97 2.46 -11.43
C ILE A 268 27.18 2.14 -9.95
N ASP A 269 28.37 2.46 -9.44
CA ASP A 269 28.69 2.25 -8.03
C ASP A 269 27.89 3.19 -7.10
N ALA A 270 27.89 2.88 -5.81
CA ALA A 270 27.12 3.63 -4.81
C ALA A 270 27.54 5.11 -4.73
N ALA A 271 28.84 5.40 -4.83
CA ALA A 271 29.37 6.76 -4.74
C ALA A 271 28.93 7.61 -5.94
N THR A 272 29.01 7.05 -7.15
CA THR A 272 28.58 7.68 -8.40
C THR A 272 27.07 7.92 -8.39
N ARG A 273 26.26 6.96 -7.93
CA ARG A 273 24.81 7.14 -7.80
C ARG A 273 24.44 8.29 -6.87
N ARG A 274 25.13 8.37 -5.73
CA ARG A 274 24.95 9.42 -4.73
C ARG A 274 25.38 10.79 -5.27
N ASN A 275 26.54 10.87 -5.91
CA ASN A 275 27.08 12.13 -6.44
C ASN A 275 26.33 12.64 -7.68
N LEU A 276 25.76 11.74 -8.49
CA LEU A 276 24.86 12.11 -9.59
C LEU A 276 23.44 12.45 -9.11
N GLU A 277 23.15 12.28 -7.81
CA GLU A 277 21.85 12.52 -7.21
C GLU A 277 20.72 11.88 -8.03
N LEU A 278 20.88 10.61 -8.44
CA LEU A 278 19.99 9.98 -9.43
C LEU A 278 18.53 9.93 -8.95
N THR A 279 18.30 9.36 -7.77
CA THR A 279 16.96 9.20 -7.18
C THR A 279 16.75 10.12 -5.98
N SER A 280 17.82 10.43 -5.24
CA SER A 280 17.81 11.30 -4.07
C SER A 280 18.94 12.33 -4.11
N ALA A 281 18.71 13.50 -3.51
CA ALA A 281 19.71 14.55 -3.34
C ALA A 281 20.66 14.24 -2.17
N LEU A 282 21.83 14.86 -2.16
CA LEU A 282 22.84 14.77 -1.09
C LEU A 282 22.32 15.33 0.24
N SER A 283 21.44 16.33 0.19
CA SER A 283 20.70 16.85 1.35
C SER A 283 19.61 15.91 1.87
N GLY A 284 19.36 14.81 1.17
CA GLY A 284 18.31 13.84 1.45
C GLY A 284 17.02 14.14 0.70
N GLY A 285 16.25 13.07 0.46
CA GLY A 285 14.97 13.14 -0.20
C GLY A 285 15.05 13.31 -1.72
N ARG A 286 13.88 13.38 -2.34
CA ARG A 286 13.73 13.39 -3.80
C ARG A 286 13.94 14.76 -4.43
N SER A 287 13.60 15.84 -3.74
CA SER A 287 13.74 17.19 -4.28
C SER A 287 15.19 17.53 -4.58
N GLY A 288 15.48 17.97 -5.80
CA GLY A 288 16.85 18.24 -6.25
C GLY A 288 17.53 17.05 -6.94
N SER A 289 16.92 15.86 -7.00
CA SER A 289 17.47 14.72 -7.72
C SER A 289 17.15 14.75 -9.22
N LEU A 290 17.90 13.98 -10.03
CA LEU A 290 17.59 13.78 -11.45
C LEU A 290 16.19 13.18 -11.63
N LEU A 291 15.78 12.25 -10.79
CA LEU A 291 14.43 11.67 -10.80
C LEU A 291 13.34 12.75 -10.61
N ALA A 292 13.56 13.76 -9.77
CA ALA A 292 12.62 14.87 -9.61
C ALA A 292 12.54 15.79 -10.85
N VAL A 293 13.62 15.84 -11.64
CA VAL A 293 13.63 16.55 -12.93
C VAL A 293 12.84 15.78 -13.99
N LEU A 294 13.14 14.49 -14.11
CA LEU A 294 12.59 13.62 -15.15
C LEU A 294 11.12 13.28 -14.96
N ASP A 295 10.66 13.21 -13.72
CA ASP A 295 9.33 12.68 -13.43
C ASP A 295 8.21 13.68 -13.75
N GLN A 296 7.66 13.53 -14.96
CA GLN A 296 6.43 14.15 -15.44
C GLN A 296 5.31 13.12 -15.60
N THR A 297 5.45 11.94 -14.98
CA THR A 297 4.47 10.85 -15.08
C THR A 297 3.22 11.22 -14.29
N ILE A 298 2.06 10.82 -14.80
CA ILE A 298 0.78 11.18 -14.20
C ILE A 298 0.31 10.09 -13.24
N THR A 299 0.67 8.83 -13.51
CA THR A 299 0.29 7.67 -12.71
C THR A 299 1.42 7.29 -11.74
N ALA A 300 1.04 6.71 -10.60
CA ALA A 300 2.00 6.18 -9.63
C ALA A 300 2.83 5.02 -10.23
N ALA A 301 2.20 4.17 -11.04
CA ALA A 301 2.88 3.05 -11.72
C ALA A 301 3.89 3.52 -12.76
N GLY A 302 3.58 4.58 -13.53
CA GLY A 302 4.52 5.21 -14.46
C GLY A 302 5.73 5.80 -13.74
N ALA A 303 5.53 6.44 -12.59
CA ALA A 303 6.60 7.00 -11.77
C ALA A 303 7.57 5.93 -11.26
N ARG A 304 7.03 4.81 -10.75
CA ARG A 304 7.83 3.65 -10.33
C ARG A 304 8.63 3.04 -11.48
N LEU A 305 8.02 2.93 -12.67
CA LEU A 305 8.70 2.46 -13.87
C LEU A 305 9.85 3.39 -14.30
N LEU A 306 9.66 4.72 -14.19
CA LEU A 306 10.71 5.71 -14.45
C LEU A 306 11.87 5.51 -13.48
N GLU A 307 11.59 5.43 -12.18
CA GLU A 307 12.60 5.23 -11.14
C GLU A 307 13.40 3.93 -11.38
N ALA A 308 12.72 2.84 -11.69
CA ALA A 308 13.36 1.56 -12.00
C ALA A 308 14.31 1.66 -13.21
N ARG A 309 13.87 2.33 -14.29
CA ARG A 309 14.68 2.52 -15.52
C ARG A 309 15.84 3.49 -15.32
N LEU A 310 15.66 4.54 -14.53
CA LEU A 310 16.72 5.48 -14.19
C LEU A 310 17.79 4.82 -13.31
N SER A 311 17.36 3.98 -12.37
CA SER A 311 18.26 3.25 -11.47
C SER A 311 19.01 2.12 -12.19
N SER A 312 18.47 1.60 -13.30
CA SER A 312 19.06 0.51 -14.08
C SER A 312 19.08 0.82 -15.59
N PRO A 313 19.93 1.75 -16.07
CA PRO A 313 19.97 2.11 -17.49
C PRO A 313 20.33 0.90 -18.36
N SER A 314 19.61 0.69 -19.46
CA SER A 314 19.82 -0.46 -20.36
C SER A 314 21.12 -0.30 -21.17
N ARG A 315 21.82 -1.42 -21.43
CA ARG A 315 22.91 -1.55 -22.40
C ARG A 315 22.46 -2.18 -23.72
N VAL A 316 21.20 -2.62 -23.80
CA VAL A 316 20.65 -3.29 -24.98
C VAL A 316 20.11 -2.23 -25.94
N LEU A 317 20.80 -2.02 -27.06
CA LEU A 317 20.47 -0.99 -28.05
C LEU A 317 19.02 -1.11 -28.56
N GLU A 318 18.55 -2.33 -28.88
CA GLU A 318 17.17 -2.56 -29.33
C GLU A 318 16.15 -2.00 -28.32
N THR A 319 16.33 -2.31 -27.03
CA THR A 319 15.46 -1.79 -25.96
C THR A 319 15.51 -0.27 -25.85
N ILE A 320 16.68 0.34 -26.07
CA ILE A 320 16.82 1.79 -26.03
C ILE A 320 16.08 2.41 -27.22
N TYR A 321 16.27 1.88 -28.43
CA TYR A 321 15.60 2.38 -29.64
C TYR A 321 14.09 2.27 -29.52
N GLU A 322 13.55 1.12 -29.13
CA GLU A 322 12.10 0.93 -28.93
C GLU A 322 11.51 1.98 -27.97
N ARG A 323 12.23 2.32 -26.90
CA ARG A 323 11.83 3.38 -25.96
C ARG A 323 11.93 4.77 -26.58
N THR A 324 13.04 5.08 -27.26
CA THR A 324 13.21 6.39 -27.87
C THR A 324 12.26 6.63 -29.04
N ASP A 325 11.88 5.59 -29.78
CA ASP A 325 10.92 5.66 -30.89
C ASP A 325 9.50 5.93 -30.34
N ALA A 326 9.15 5.33 -29.20
CA ALA A 326 7.91 5.66 -28.49
C ALA A 326 7.87 7.13 -28.05
N ILE A 327 8.98 7.62 -27.48
CA ILE A 327 9.10 9.02 -27.06
C ILE A 327 9.01 9.96 -28.25
N GLU A 328 9.74 9.68 -29.34
CA GLU A 328 9.73 10.48 -30.57
C GLU A 328 8.35 10.51 -31.23
N TYR A 329 7.65 9.37 -31.25
CA TYR A 329 6.27 9.33 -31.74
C TYR A 329 5.35 10.24 -30.93
N CYS A 330 5.39 10.16 -29.60
CA CYS A 330 4.60 11.02 -28.72
C CYS A 330 5.01 12.50 -28.84
N PHE A 331 6.30 12.79 -29.03
CA PHE A 331 6.83 14.14 -29.24
C PHE A 331 6.25 14.76 -30.53
N ASN A 332 6.24 14.01 -31.62
CA ASN A 332 5.73 14.47 -32.92
C ASN A 332 4.18 14.53 -32.98
N ASN A 333 3.48 13.81 -32.10
CA ASN A 333 2.02 13.73 -32.06
C ASN A 333 1.44 14.36 -30.78
N ASN A 334 1.75 15.64 -30.52
CA ASN A 334 1.40 16.31 -29.26
C ASN A 334 -0.10 16.23 -28.90
N THR A 335 -1.01 16.39 -29.87
CA THR A 335 -2.46 16.26 -29.63
C THR A 335 -2.86 14.89 -29.10
N TYR A 336 -2.26 13.81 -29.62
CA TYR A 336 -2.49 12.46 -29.13
C TYR A 336 -1.90 12.28 -27.73
N THR A 337 -0.69 12.80 -27.51
CA THR A 337 0.00 12.77 -26.21
C THR A 337 -0.81 13.47 -25.11
N GLU A 338 -1.33 14.67 -25.36
CA GLU A 338 -2.16 15.41 -24.42
C GLU A 338 -3.47 14.68 -24.09
N LYS A 339 -4.17 14.16 -25.11
CA LYS A 339 -5.40 13.37 -24.91
C LYS A 339 -5.14 12.11 -24.08
N THR A 340 -4.09 11.37 -24.42
CA THR A 340 -3.66 10.17 -23.69
C THR A 340 -3.36 10.50 -22.24
N ARG A 341 -2.62 11.59 -21.98
CA ARG A 341 -2.30 12.07 -20.64
C ARG A 341 -3.54 12.50 -19.86
N LEU A 342 -4.54 13.11 -20.50
CA LEU A 342 -5.82 13.45 -19.85
C LEU A 342 -6.57 12.20 -19.38
N ARG A 343 -6.59 11.12 -20.17
CA ARG A 343 -7.16 9.82 -19.75
C ARG A 343 -6.37 9.21 -18.59
N LEU A 344 -5.04 9.20 -18.69
CA LEU A 344 -4.14 8.68 -17.65
C LEU A 344 -4.29 9.38 -16.29
N ARG A 345 -4.73 10.66 -16.23
CA ARG A 345 -5.03 11.35 -14.96
C ARG A 345 -6.11 10.67 -14.13
N ASN A 346 -7.00 9.95 -14.80
CA ASN A 346 -8.09 9.23 -14.16
C ASN A 346 -7.74 7.76 -13.88
N VAL A 347 -6.51 7.33 -14.17
CA VAL A 347 -6.03 5.97 -13.88
C VAL A 347 -5.48 5.92 -12.45
N PRO A 348 -6.14 5.20 -11.52
CA PRO A 348 -5.64 5.02 -10.17
C PRO A 348 -4.54 3.94 -10.13
N ASP A 349 -3.99 3.67 -8.94
CA ASP A 349 -2.97 2.63 -8.76
C ASP A 349 -3.59 1.22 -8.71
N ILE A 350 -3.86 0.66 -9.90
CA ILE A 350 -4.49 -0.65 -10.08
C ILE A 350 -3.71 -1.77 -9.37
N ASN A 351 -2.37 -1.76 -9.47
CA ASN A 351 -1.54 -2.84 -8.91
C ASN A 351 -1.65 -2.92 -7.38
N ARG A 352 -1.62 -1.76 -6.70
CA ARG A 352 -1.75 -1.71 -5.24
C ARG A 352 -3.15 -2.04 -4.76
N ALA A 353 -4.18 -1.58 -5.47
CA ALA A 353 -5.56 -1.96 -5.20
C ALA A 353 -5.74 -3.48 -5.32
N LEU A 354 -5.22 -4.09 -6.39
CA LEU A 354 -5.28 -5.54 -6.62
C LEU A 354 -4.53 -6.32 -5.53
N SER A 355 -3.33 -5.88 -5.14
CA SER A 355 -2.57 -6.53 -4.06
C SER A 355 -3.34 -6.51 -2.72
N ARG A 356 -3.92 -5.36 -2.35
CA ARG A 356 -4.75 -5.27 -1.13
C ARG A 356 -5.96 -6.18 -1.16
N LEU A 357 -6.67 -6.24 -2.29
CA LEU A 357 -7.81 -7.15 -2.45
C LEU A 357 -7.38 -8.61 -2.33
N SER A 358 -6.22 -8.99 -2.90
CA SER A 358 -5.71 -10.36 -2.78
C SER A 358 -5.43 -10.77 -1.33
N LEU A 359 -5.00 -9.81 -0.50
CA LEU A 359 -4.65 -10.04 0.92
C LEU A 359 -5.80 -9.86 1.91
N ASP A 360 -7.03 -9.64 1.43
CA ASP A 360 -8.21 -9.33 2.25
C ASP A 360 -8.04 -8.04 3.09
N ARG A 361 -7.33 -7.06 2.52
CA ARG A 361 -7.03 -5.75 3.13
C ARG A 361 -7.58 -4.58 2.35
N GLY A 362 -8.19 -4.87 1.20
CA GLY A 362 -8.82 -3.87 0.37
C GLY A 362 -10.20 -3.49 0.88
N GLY A 363 -10.75 -2.42 0.30
CA GLY A 363 -12.12 -1.98 0.53
C GLY A 363 -12.88 -1.76 -0.78
N PRO A 364 -14.12 -1.26 -0.71
CA PRO A 364 -14.92 -0.97 -1.90
C PRO A 364 -14.25 0.03 -2.86
N ARG A 365 -13.45 0.96 -2.32
CA ARG A 365 -12.67 1.91 -3.12
C ARG A 365 -11.61 1.24 -3.99
N ASP A 366 -11.06 0.12 -3.58
CA ASP A 366 -10.09 -0.64 -4.39
C ASP A 366 -10.78 -1.30 -5.60
N LEU A 367 -12.00 -1.81 -5.43
CA LEU A 367 -12.81 -2.31 -6.56
C LEU A 367 -13.14 -1.18 -7.54
N VAL A 368 -13.51 -0.01 -7.05
CA VAL A 368 -13.74 1.18 -7.88
C VAL A 368 -12.46 1.64 -8.58
N ALA A 369 -11.31 1.56 -7.91
CA ALA A 369 -10.03 1.89 -8.53
C ALA A 369 -9.74 0.96 -9.72
N ILE A 370 -9.93 -0.35 -9.56
CA ILE A 370 -9.77 -1.32 -10.64
C ILE A 370 -10.75 -1.06 -11.77
N ARG A 371 -12.04 -0.86 -11.46
CA ARG A 371 -13.08 -0.49 -12.44
C ARG A 371 -12.66 0.72 -13.27
N ASN A 372 -12.33 1.83 -12.61
CA ASN A 372 -11.98 3.08 -13.28
C ASN A 372 -10.71 2.92 -14.12
N GLY A 373 -9.71 2.19 -13.62
CA GLY A 373 -8.49 1.88 -14.36
C GLY A 373 -8.75 1.06 -15.64
N LEU A 374 -9.60 0.04 -15.56
CA LEU A 374 -9.98 -0.79 -16.72
C LEU A 374 -10.82 -0.02 -17.74
N ILE A 375 -11.72 0.87 -17.31
CA ILE A 375 -12.47 1.76 -18.20
C ILE A 375 -11.52 2.68 -18.96
N GLN A 376 -10.56 3.31 -18.27
CA GLN A 376 -9.58 4.16 -18.96
C GLN A 376 -8.69 3.35 -19.92
N ALA A 377 -8.33 2.12 -19.57
CA ALA A 377 -7.62 1.22 -20.49
C ALA A 377 -8.43 0.93 -21.75
N GLN A 378 -9.74 0.68 -21.62
CA GLN A 378 -10.64 0.50 -22.75
C GLN A 378 -10.69 1.74 -23.65
N CYS A 379 -10.93 2.93 -23.08
CA CYS A 379 -10.96 4.18 -23.85
C CYS A 379 -9.63 4.43 -24.58
N LEU A 380 -8.50 4.20 -23.91
CA LEU A 380 -7.18 4.36 -24.52
C LEU A 380 -6.96 3.38 -25.69
N ASN A 381 -7.44 2.15 -25.57
CA ASN A 381 -7.36 1.16 -26.64
C ASN A 381 -8.20 1.56 -27.87
N GLU A 382 -9.40 2.09 -27.65
CA GLU A 382 -10.33 2.55 -28.69
C GLU A 382 -9.85 3.83 -29.40
N GLU A 383 -9.29 4.78 -28.65
CA GLU A 383 -8.79 6.06 -29.16
C GLU A 383 -7.40 5.96 -29.80
N ALA A 384 -6.69 4.84 -29.63
CA ALA A 384 -5.33 4.68 -30.09
C ALA A 384 -5.23 4.59 -31.62
N PRO A 385 -4.32 5.38 -32.25
CA PRO A 385 -4.15 5.40 -33.70
C PRO A 385 -3.63 4.07 -34.26
N SER A 386 -3.65 3.93 -35.59
CA SER A 386 -3.27 2.70 -36.29
C SER A 386 -1.76 2.51 -36.47
N ASN A 387 -0.99 3.59 -36.58
CA ASN A 387 0.46 3.53 -36.76
C ASN A 387 1.16 3.89 -35.44
N LEU A 388 1.41 2.88 -34.60
CA LEU A 388 2.07 3.01 -33.31
C LEU A 388 3.48 2.39 -33.35
N PRO A 389 4.45 2.96 -32.64
CA PRO A 389 5.76 2.33 -32.48
C PRO A 389 5.64 1.05 -31.64
N LYS A 390 6.53 0.08 -31.89
CA LYS A 390 6.50 -1.29 -31.32
C LYS A 390 6.22 -1.33 -29.81
N LEU A 391 6.86 -0.46 -29.01
CA LEU A 391 6.64 -0.43 -27.56
C LEU A 391 5.19 -0.05 -27.19
N ILE A 392 4.62 0.98 -27.83
CA ILE A 392 3.25 1.44 -27.57
C ILE A 392 2.24 0.46 -28.18
N GLU A 393 2.55 -0.12 -29.33
CA GLU A 393 1.73 -1.18 -29.95
C GLU A 393 1.63 -2.42 -29.03
N ASN A 394 2.77 -2.87 -28.48
CA ASN A 394 2.80 -3.95 -27.50
C ASN A 394 2.08 -3.56 -26.20
N ALA A 395 2.18 -2.30 -25.76
CA ALA A 395 1.41 -1.84 -24.59
C ALA A 395 -0.09 -1.89 -24.90
N LYS A 396 -0.52 -1.40 -26.07
CA LYS A 396 -1.91 -1.46 -26.53
C LYS A 396 -2.44 -2.89 -26.59
N SER A 397 -1.70 -3.84 -27.15
CA SER A 397 -2.12 -5.25 -27.20
C SER A 397 -2.22 -5.90 -25.81
N ASN A 398 -1.52 -5.34 -24.83
CA ASN A 398 -1.55 -5.76 -23.42
C ASN A 398 -2.60 -4.98 -22.60
N LEU A 399 -3.38 -4.07 -23.20
CA LEU A 399 -4.58 -3.53 -22.58
C LEU A 399 -5.69 -4.58 -22.69
N ILE A 400 -5.68 -5.54 -21.76
CA ILE A 400 -6.69 -6.59 -21.71
C ILE A 400 -7.96 -5.99 -21.11
N ILE A 401 -9.06 -6.09 -21.86
CA ILE A 401 -10.36 -5.48 -21.53
C ILE A 401 -11.36 -6.59 -21.21
N PRO A 402 -11.48 -6.98 -19.92
CA PRO A 402 -12.51 -7.93 -19.50
C PRO A 402 -13.87 -7.21 -19.44
N GLY A 403 -14.54 -7.05 -20.58
CA GLY A 403 -15.77 -6.27 -20.70
C GLY A 403 -16.87 -6.67 -19.72
N SER A 404 -17.04 -7.99 -19.48
CA SER A 404 -18.01 -8.49 -18.51
C SER A 404 -17.71 -8.03 -17.07
N LEU A 405 -16.43 -7.99 -16.68
CA LEU A 405 -16.02 -7.53 -15.36
C LEU A 405 -16.27 -6.02 -15.21
N ILE A 406 -15.97 -5.23 -16.24
CA ILE A 406 -16.20 -3.78 -16.24
C ILE A 406 -17.69 -3.50 -16.03
N GLU A 407 -18.55 -4.13 -16.82
CA GLU A 407 -20.02 -3.98 -16.71
C GLU A 407 -20.53 -4.42 -15.33
N GLN A 408 -20.02 -5.53 -14.79
CA GLN A 408 -20.38 -5.99 -13.44
C GLN A 408 -19.99 -4.98 -12.36
N LEU A 409 -18.78 -4.43 -12.42
CA LEU A 409 -18.32 -3.44 -11.44
C LEU A 409 -19.05 -2.09 -11.59
N GLU A 410 -19.38 -1.67 -12.80
CA GLU A 410 -20.17 -0.45 -13.06
C GLU A 410 -21.60 -0.56 -12.54
N THR A 411 -22.26 -1.70 -12.79
CA THR A 411 -23.64 -1.93 -12.36
C THR A 411 -23.76 -2.28 -10.88
N SER A 412 -22.71 -2.81 -10.26
CA SER A 412 -22.75 -3.27 -8.86
C SER A 412 -22.27 -2.23 -7.85
N LEU A 413 -21.42 -1.27 -8.23
CA LEU A 413 -20.80 -0.34 -7.28
C LEU A 413 -21.29 1.10 -7.48
N VAL A 414 -21.49 1.82 -6.38
CA VAL A 414 -21.72 3.26 -6.43
C VAL A 414 -20.47 4.00 -6.96
N GLU A 415 -20.62 5.26 -7.38
CA GLU A 415 -19.50 6.07 -7.89
C GLU A 415 -18.42 6.31 -6.83
N GLU A 416 -18.84 6.75 -5.64
CA GLU A 416 -17.96 7.10 -4.52
C GLU A 416 -18.29 6.25 -3.28
N PRO A 417 -17.76 5.02 -3.17
CA PRO A 417 -18.06 4.18 -2.04
C PRO A 417 -17.27 4.61 -0.78
N PRO A 418 -17.77 4.24 0.41
CA PRO A 418 -17.02 4.37 1.65
C PRO A 418 -15.70 3.59 1.63
N LEU A 419 -14.79 3.97 2.53
CA LEU A 419 -13.47 3.34 2.60
C LEU A 419 -13.55 1.88 3.07
N PHE A 420 -14.39 1.61 4.08
CA PHE A 420 -14.45 0.31 4.72
C PHE A 420 -15.74 -0.43 4.38
N VAL A 421 -15.62 -1.75 4.16
CA VAL A 421 -16.77 -2.65 3.93
C VAL A 421 -17.77 -2.62 5.11
N ARG A 422 -17.28 -2.44 6.35
CA ARG A 422 -18.14 -2.40 7.55
C ARG A 422 -19.14 -1.24 7.57
N ASP A 423 -18.90 -0.19 6.79
CA ASP A 423 -19.73 1.01 6.79
C ASP A 423 -20.96 0.86 5.86
N GLY A 424 -20.94 -0.13 4.95
CA GLY A 424 -22.01 -0.36 3.96
C GLY A 424 -22.18 0.80 2.98
N GLY A 425 -23.24 0.77 2.16
CA GLY A 425 -23.58 1.81 1.20
C GLY A 425 -22.69 1.86 -0.05
N PHE A 426 -22.02 0.76 -0.40
CA PHE A 426 -21.13 0.73 -1.58
C PHE A 426 -21.71 -0.03 -2.78
N ILE A 427 -22.74 -0.85 -2.57
CA ILE A 427 -23.48 -1.51 -3.65
C ILE A 427 -24.54 -0.57 -4.26
N ALA A 428 -24.60 -0.52 -5.59
CA ALA A 428 -25.56 0.30 -6.34
C ALA A 428 -27.02 -0.18 -6.15
N ILE A 429 -27.97 0.74 -6.31
CA ILE A 429 -29.42 0.43 -6.28
C ILE A 429 -29.76 -0.39 -7.52
N GLY A 430 -30.63 -1.39 -7.37
CA GLY A 430 -31.07 -2.27 -8.45
C GLY A 430 -30.17 -3.49 -8.67
N ARG A 431 -29.04 -3.60 -7.97
CA ARG A 431 -28.15 -4.77 -8.05
C ARG A 431 -28.74 -6.02 -7.40
N ASP A 432 -29.42 -5.83 -6.27
CA ASP A 432 -30.02 -6.89 -5.47
C ASP A 432 -31.34 -6.41 -4.85
N ALA A 433 -32.42 -7.13 -5.14
CA ALA A 433 -33.77 -6.74 -4.72
C ALA A 433 -33.96 -6.84 -3.20
N GLU A 434 -33.33 -7.82 -2.54
CA GLU A 434 -33.42 -7.97 -1.08
C GLU A 434 -32.65 -6.86 -0.36
N LEU A 435 -31.52 -6.43 -0.91
CA LEU A 435 -30.75 -5.30 -0.41
C LEU A 435 -31.56 -4.00 -0.52
N ASP A 436 -32.21 -3.78 -1.66
CA ASP A 436 -33.03 -2.59 -1.88
C ASP A 436 -34.24 -2.57 -0.92
N GLU A 437 -34.92 -3.71 -0.72
CA GLU A 437 -35.99 -3.84 0.27
C GLU A 437 -35.48 -3.56 1.70
N ALA A 438 -34.34 -4.14 2.08
CA ALA A 438 -33.75 -3.94 3.41
C ALA A 438 -33.36 -2.47 3.65
N ARG A 439 -32.80 -1.79 2.63
CA ARG A 439 -32.49 -0.36 2.67
C ARG A 439 -33.75 0.48 2.77
N GLN A 440 -34.79 0.15 2.01
CA GLN A 440 -36.08 0.84 2.06
C GLN A 440 -36.70 0.72 3.47
N LEU A 441 -36.74 -0.48 4.05
CA LEU A 441 -37.28 -0.69 5.40
C LEU A 441 -36.52 0.11 6.47
N ARG A 442 -35.20 0.23 6.34
CA ARG A 442 -34.34 1.04 7.22
C ARG A 442 -34.69 2.53 7.08
N ASP A 443 -34.85 3.02 5.86
CA ASP A 443 -35.04 4.44 5.56
C ASP A 443 -36.48 4.90 5.83
N GLU A 444 -37.47 4.06 5.58
CA GLU A 444 -38.85 4.22 6.04
C GLU A 444 -38.91 4.30 7.57
N GLY A 445 -38.17 3.43 8.27
CA GLY A 445 -38.09 3.46 9.72
C GLY A 445 -37.57 4.81 10.26
N ARG A 446 -36.56 5.40 9.61
CA ARG A 446 -36.07 6.75 9.97
C ARG A 446 -37.12 7.83 9.74
N SER A 447 -37.89 7.72 8.65
CA SER A 447 -39.00 8.63 8.36
C SER A 447 -40.12 8.53 9.41
N ILE A 448 -40.43 7.31 9.87
CA ILE A 448 -41.39 7.08 10.97
C ILE A 448 -40.88 7.70 12.28
N ILE A 449 -39.58 7.67 12.57
CA ILE A 449 -39.02 8.35 13.75
C ILE A 449 -39.24 9.86 13.70
N ALA A 450 -39.07 10.48 12.54
CA ALA A 450 -39.37 11.90 12.37
C ALA A 450 -40.86 12.21 12.62
N GLN A 451 -41.75 11.29 12.24
CA GLN A 451 -43.18 11.39 12.51
C GLN A 451 -43.50 11.22 14.00
N TYR A 452 -42.94 10.19 14.66
CA TYR A 452 -43.07 10.00 16.11
C TYR A 452 -42.59 11.20 16.92
N GLN A 453 -41.50 11.85 16.51
CA GLN A 453 -41.05 13.07 17.19
C GLN A 453 -42.12 14.17 17.14
N LYS A 454 -42.76 14.38 15.98
CA LYS A 454 -43.83 15.38 15.83
C LYS A 454 -45.06 15.00 16.65
N ASP A 455 -45.44 13.73 16.64
CA ASP A 455 -46.63 13.25 17.35
C ASP A 455 -46.43 13.30 18.86
N TYR A 456 -45.27 12.88 19.37
CA TYR A 456 -44.92 13.00 20.79
C TYR A 456 -44.79 14.45 21.24
N ALA A 457 -44.24 15.35 20.41
CA ALA A 457 -44.20 16.78 20.72
C ALA A 457 -45.61 17.39 20.82
N LYS A 458 -46.54 16.97 19.95
CA LYS A 458 -47.96 17.39 20.02
C LYS A 458 -48.66 16.81 21.25
N GLN A 459 -48.50 15.51 21.50
CA GLN A 459 -49.15 14.79 22.60
C GLN A 459 -48.73 15.34 23.97
N THR A 460 -47.43 15.62 24.13
CA THR A 460 -46.87 16.14 25.39
C THR A 460 -46.95 17.68 25.49
N GLY A 461 -47.19 18.37 24.37
CA GLY A 461 -47.09 19.83 24.26
C GLY A 461 -45.67 20.38 24.39
N ILE A 462 -44.63 19.53 24.34
CA ILE A 462 -43.22 19.92 24.50
C ILE A 462 -42.58 20.02 23.11
N GLN A 463 -42.50 21.23 22.54
CA GLN A 463 -41.91 21.43 21.21
C GLN A 463 -40.39 21.20 21.16
N SER A 464 -39.71 21.29 22.29
CA SER A 464 -38.26 21.05 22.39
C SER A 464 -37.86 19.57 22.45
N LEU A 465 -38.85 18.66 22.48
CA LEU A 465 -38.64 17.22 22.50
C LEU A 465 -37.90 16.77 21.24
N LYS A 466 -36.81 16.02 21.44
CA LYS A 466 -36.03 15.44 20.34
C LYS A 466 -35.89 13.94 20.52
N ILE A 467 -36.04 13.19 19.44
CA ILE A 467 -35.63 11.79 19.40
C ILE A 467 -34.18 11.75 18.92
N LYS A 468 -33.30 11.14 19.73
CA LYS A 468 -31.88 10.97 19.45
C LYS A 468 -31.53 9.49 19.51
N HIS A 469 -30.36 9.14 18.95
CA HIS A 469 -29.80 7.80 19.01
C HIS A 469 -28.41 7.82 19.62
N ASN A 470 -28.08 6.85 20.45
CA ASN A 470 -26.69 6.54 20.80
C ASN A 470 -26.50 5.03 21.00
N ASN A 471 -25.25 4.57 21.01
CA ASN A 471 -24.93 3.14 21.03
C ASN A 471 -25.25 2.45 22.38
N VAL A 472 -25.59 3.20 23.43
CA VAL A 472 -25.84 2.65 24.78
C VAL A 472 -27.33 2.52 25.08
N LEU A 473 -28.10 3.56 24.75
CA LEU A 473 -29.53 3.67 25.02
C LEU A 473 -30.40 3.38 23.81
N GLY A 474 -29.82 3.27 22.62
CA GLY A 474 -30.58 3.12 21.39
C GLY A 474 -31.26 4.43 20.99
N TYR A 475 -32.46 4.33 20.41
CA TYR A 475 -33.31 5.49 20.19
C TYR A 475 -34.01 5.91 21.49
N PHE A 476 -33.89 7.17 21.86
CA PHE A 476 -34.50 7.74 23.05
C PHE A 476 -35.06 9.13 22.80
N ILE A 477 -36.07 9.47 23.57
CA ILE A 477 -36.71 10.78 23.62
C ILE A 477 -35.98 11.61 24.68
N GLU A 478 -35.52 12.79 24.31
CA GLU A 478 -34.82 13.72 25.19
C GLU A 478 -35.65 14.98 25.40
N VAL A 479 -35.90 15.31 26.67
CA VAL A 479 -36.56 16.55 27.10
C VAL A 479 -35.68 17.29 28.12
N THR A 480 -35.86 18.60 28.26
CA THR A 480 -35.14 19.39 29.28
C THR A 480 -35.59 19.01 30.69
N ALA A 481 -34.73 19.24 31.69
CA ALA A 481 -35.05 18.97 33.09
C ALA A 481 -36.37 19.63 33.54
N THR A 482 -36.65 20.86 33.07
CA THR A 482 -37.89 21.59 33.36
C THR A 482 -39.17 20.91 32.85
N HIS A 483 -39.08 20.09 31.80
CA HIS A 483 -40.22 19.38 31.24
C HIS A 483 -40.29 17.91 31.71
N SER A 484 -39.35 17.48 32.56
CA SER A 484 -39.27 16.09 33.04
C SER A 484 -40.44 15.72 33.94
N GLU A 485 -40.86 16.60 34.85
CA GLU A 485 -42.00 16.39 35.76
C GLU A 485 -43.30 16.14 34.99
N LYS A 486 -43.49 16.83 33.86
CA LYS A 486 -44.65 16.62 32.98
C LYS A 486 -44.64 15.21 32.37
N MET A 487 -43.48 14.69 32.01
CA MET A 487 -43.35 13.32 31.46
C MET A 487 -43.58 12.24 32.52
N PHE A 488 -43.34 12.54 33.79
CA PHE A 488 -43.60 11.65 34.93
C PHE A 488 -45.02 11.73 35.48
N SER A 489 -45.87 12.62 34.93
CA SER A 489 -47.26 12.72 35.37
C SER A 489 -48.01 11.42 35.08
N THR A 490 -49.07 11.15 35.84
CA THR A 490 -49.94 9.97 35.65
C THR A 490 -50.56 9.90 34.25
N GLU A 491 -50.59 11.01 33.52
CA GLU A 491 -51.10 11.09 32.13
C GLU A 491 -50.12 10.52 31.10
N PHE A 492 -48.81 10.57 31.37
CA PHE A 492 -47.76 10.20 30.40
C PHE A 492 -46.84 9.06 30.87
N SER A 493 -46.86 8.75 32.18
CA SER A 493 -46.07 7.68 32.83
C SER A 493 -46.22 6.30 32.19
N ASP A 494 -47.38 5.96 31.65
CA ASP A 494 -47.64 4.64 31.06
C ASP A 494 -47.06 4.49 29.64
N VAL A 495 -46.81 5.61 28.96
CA VAL A 495 -46.32 5.65 27.57
C VAL A 495 -44.82 5.87 27.52
N PHE A 496 -44.31 6.80 28.33
CA PHE A 496 -42.91 7.20 28.32
C PHE A 496 -42.12 6.55 29.47
N ILE A 497 -41.34 5.53 29.11
CA ILE A 497 -40.54 4.74 30.06
C ILE A 497 -39.21 5.44 30.29
N HIS A 498 -38.92 5.80 31.54
CA HIS A 498 -37.66 6.45 31.91
C HIS A 498 -36.43 5.56 31.64
N ARG A 499 -35.36 6.16 31.11
CA ARG A 499 -34.09 5.48 30.80
C ARG A 499 -32.90 6.08 31.53
N GLN A 500 -32.79 7.40 31.56
CA GLN A 500 -31.64 8.08 32.13
C GLN A 500 -31.98 9.54 32.48
N THR A 501 -31.45 10.04 33.59
CA THR A 501 -31.44 11.47 33.91
C THR A 501 -30.01 12.00 33.88
N THR A 502 -29.83 13.18 33.29
CA THR A 502 -28.56 13.93 33.27
C THR A 502 -28.79 15.32 33.85
N ALA A 503 -27.73 16.11 34.07
CA ALA A 503 -27.82 17.42 34.74
C ALA A 503 -28.86 18.38 34.11
N ASN A 504 -29.01 18.36 32.78
CA ASN A 504 -29.89 19.28 32.05
C ASN A 504 -31.06 18.62 31.34
N GLN A 505 -31.08 17.28 31.24
CA GLN A 505 -31.98 16.55 30.35
C GLN A 505 -32.41 15.21 30.94
N THR A 506 -33.64 14.82 30.66
CA THR A 506 -34.19 13.51 31.03
C THR A 506 -34.54 12.73 29.76
N ARG A 507 -34.22 11.44 29.76
CA ARG A 507 -34.34 10.55 28.60
C ARG A 507 -35.37 9.46 28.86
N PHE A 508 -36.25 9.24 27.88
CA PHE A 508 -37.33 8.27 27.90
C PHE A 508 -37.31 7.39 26.65
N THR A 509 -37.99 6.26 26.67
CA THR A 509 -38.30 5.45 25.49
C THR A 509 -39.79 5.10 25.48
N THR A 510 -40.29 4.54 24.39
CA THR A 510 -41.64 3.96 24.29
C THR A 510 -41.54 2.53 23.76
N VAL A 511 -42.61 1.74 23.92
CA VAL A 511 -42.66 0.37 23.38
C VAL A 511 -42.60 0.41 21.85
N GLU A 512 -43.28 1.37 21.22
CA GLU A 512 -43.29 1.58 19.78
C GLU A 512 -41.90 1.97 19.26
N LEU A 513 -41.22 2.90 19.94
CA LEU A 513 -39.88 3.33 19.56
C LEU A 513 -38.88 2.18 19.66
N SER A 514 -38.98 1.35 20.71
CA SER A 514 -38.12 0.18 20.90
C SER A 514 -38.37 -0.92 19.84
N LYS A 515 -39.64 -1.15 19.45
CA LYS A 515 -39.99 -2.08 18.37
C LYS A 515 -39.47 -1.60 17.02
N LEU A 516 -39.62 -0.31 16.73
CA LEU A 516 -39.15 0.31 15.49
C LEU A 516 -37.62 0.28 15.41
N GLU A 517 -36.92 0.59 16.52
CA GLU A 517 -35.48 0.45 16.63
C GLU A 517 -35.02 -0.96 16.27
N THR A 518 -35.64 -1.98 16.86
CA THR A 518 -35.31 -3.39 16.56
C THR A 518 -35.49 -3.70 15.08
N LYS A 519 -36.57 -3.21 14.45
CA LYS A 519 -36.82 -3.40 13.02
C LYS A 519 -35.77 -2.70 12.16
N ILE A 520 -35.41 -1.45 12.46
CA ILE A 520 -34.39 -0.67 11.75
C ILE A 520 -33.01 -1.33 11.87
N LEU A 521 -32.63 -1.75 13.08
CA LEU A 521 -31.34 -2.41 13.32
C LEU A 521 -31.25 -3.76 12.59
N THR A 522 -32.34 -4.53 12.59
CA THR A 522 -32.40 -5.82 11.88
C THR A 522 -32.29 -5.62 10.36
N ALA A 523 -33.03 -4.64 9.81
CA ALA A 523 -32.95 -4.30 8.38
C ALA A 523 -31.57 -3.77 8.00
N GLY A 524 -30.97 -2.90 8.81
CA GLY A 524 -29.61 -2.39 8.59
C GLY A 524 -28.54 -3.48 8.66
N GLY A 525 -28.65 -4.40 9.62
CA GLY A 525 -27.75 -5.56 9.72
C GLY A 525 -27.88 -6.48 8.49
N ARG A 526 -29.11 -6.81 8.09
CA ARG A 526 -29.36 -7.62 6.88
C ARG A 526 -28.80 -6.96 5.63
N ALA A 527 -29.03 -5.66 5.43
CA ALA A 527 -28.47 -4.92 4.30
C ALA A 527 -26.94 -5.01 4.27
N LEU A 528 -26.28 -4.79 5.41
CA LEU A 528 -24.82 -4.88 5.52
C LEU A 528 -24.30 -6.30 5.22
N ASP A 529 -25.01 -7.33 5.67
CA ASP A 529 -24.60 -8.72 5.41
C ASP A 529 -24.75 -9.10 3.93
N ILE A 530 -25.81 -8.64 3.25
CA ILE A 530 -25.97 -8.80 1.80
C ILE A 530 -24.86 -8.05 1.05
N GLU A 531 -24.58 -6.80 1.44
CA GLU A 531 -23.50 -6.02 0.82
C GLU A 531 -22.13 -6.68 0.97
N LYS A 532 -21.81 -7.27 2.13
CA LYS A 532 -20.57 -8.04 2.34
C LYS A 532 -20.49 -9.25 1.42
N HIS A 533 -21.61 -9.95 1.22
CA HIS A 533 -21.65 -11.10 0.33
C HIS A 533 -21.37 -10.70 -1.13
N LEU A 534 -22.03 -9.64 -1.60
CA LEU A 534 -21.83 -9.09 -2.94
C LEU A 534 -20.40 -8.55 -3.13
N TYR A 535 -19.84 -7.91 -2.10
CA TYR A 535 -18.44 -7.49 -2.10
C TYR A 535 -17.49 -8.66 -2.32
N GLU A 536 -17.68 -9.76 -1.59
CA GLU A 536 -16.83 -10.94 -1.71
C GLU A 536 -16.94 -11.59 -3.09
N GLU A 537 -18.16 -11.64 -3.66
CA GLU A 537 -18.37 -12.11 -5.04
C GLU A 537 -17.55 -11.30 -6.05
N LEU A 538 -17.63 -9.97 -5.99
CA LEU A 538 -16.87 -9.07 -6.88
C LEU A 538 -15.36 -9.20 -6.66
N ARG A 539 -14.91 -9.33 -5.42
CA ARG A 539 -13.51 -9.52 -5.07
C ARG A 539 -12.95 -10.81 -5.66
N ILE A 540 -13.70 -11.91 -5.60
CA ILE A 540 -13.31 -13.19 -6.19
C ILE A 540 -13.17 -13.05 -7.71
N GLN A 541 -14.14 -12.45 -8.39
CA GLN A 541 -14.10 -12.22 -9.84
C GLN A 541 -12.88 -11.38 -10.26
N VAL A 542 -12.57 -10.32 -9.52
CA VAL A 542 -11.35 -9.53 -9.74
C VAL A 542 -10.08 -10.36 -9.53
N SER A 543 -10.06 -11.21 -8.51
CA SER A 543 -8.90 -12.05 -8.18
C SER A 543 -8.66 -13.15 -9.23
N GLU A 544 -9.70 -13.66 -9.87
CA GLU A 544 -9.60 -14.62 -10.98
C GLU A 544 -8.92 -14.02 -12.22
N LEU A 545 -9.11 -12.72 -12.46
CA LEU A 545 -8.54 -11.96 -13.58
C LEU A 545 -7.30 -11.14 -13.19
N ALA A 546 -6.68 -11.46 -12.06
CA ALA A 546 -5.61 -10.66 -11.49
C ALA A 546 -4.36 -10.57 -12.40
N ALA A 547 -4.06 -11.62 -13.16
CA ALA A 547 -2.94 -11.64 -14.09
C ALA A 547 -3.15 -10.66 -15.24
N GLU A 548 -4.34 -10.67 -15.85
CA GLU A 548 -4.77 -9.80 -16.93
C GLU A 548 -4.79 -8.34 -16.48
N ILE A 549 -5.36 -8.07 -15.31
CA ILE A 549 -5.40 -6.73 -14.71
C ILE A 549 -3.97 -6.19 -14.49
N SER A 550 -3.06 -7.03 -13.99
CA SER A 550 -1.65 -6.66 -13.78
C SER A 550 -0.92 -6.38 -15.11
N ILE A 551 -1.24 -7.11 -16.18
CA ILE A 551 -0.71 -6.87 -17.53
C ILE A 551 -1.18 -5.50 -18.04
N THR A 552 -2.48 -5.20 -17.91
CA THR A 552 -3.07 -3.91 -18.27
C THR A 552 -2.43 -2.75 -17.48
N ALA A 553 -2.23 -2.91 -16.17
CA ALA A 553 -1.60 -1.88 -15.35
C ALA A 553 -0.16 -1.55 -15.80
N ARG A 554 0.63 -2.56 -16.23
CA ARG A 554 1.98 -2.33 -16.78
C ARG A 554 1.94 -1.64 -18.14
N ALA A 555 1.00 -2.02 -18.99
CA ALA A 555 0.80 -1.37 -20.28
C ALA A 555 0.48 0.13 -20.11
N LEU A 556 -0.40 0.47 -19.17
CA LEU A 556 -0.70 1.86 -18.83
C LEU A 556 0.54 2.62 -18.32
N ALA A 557 1.37 1.99 -17.48
CA ALA A 557 2.62 2.59 -17.00
C ALA A 557 3.64 2.86 -18.13
N GLU A 558 3.74 1.96 -19.12
CA GLU A 558 4.58 2.17 -20.31
C GLU A 558 4.12 3.36 -21.15
N ILE A 559 2.81 3.48 -21.38
CA ILE A 559 2.22 4.61 -22.12
C ILE A 559 2.41 5.93 -21.36
N ASP A 560 2.18 5.94 -20.04
CA ASP A 560 2.40 7.13 -19.20
C ASP A 560 3.87 7.56 -19.24
N LEU A 561 4.81 6.62 -19.13
CA LEU A 561 6.23 6.96 -19.15
C LEU A 561 6.66 7.51 -20.52
N ALA A 562 6.23 6.91 -21.63
CA ALA A 562 6.56 7.41 -22.96
C ALA A 562 6.01 8.83 -23.18
N THR A 563 4.74 9.06 -22.84
CA THR A 563 4.11 10.39 -22.97
C THR A 563 4.71 11.42 -22.03
N SER A 564 5.12 11.02 -20.82
CA SER A 564 5.82 11.86 -19.84
C SER A 564 7.17 12.35 -20.36
N LEU A 565 8.00 11.44 -20.88
CA LEU A 565 9.32 11.80 -21.40
C LEU A 565 9.24 12.61 -22.70
N ALA A 566 8.23 12.38 -23.53
CA ALA A 566 7.94 13.22 -24.68
C ALA A 566 7.58 14.66 -24.27
N GLN A 567 6.69 14.81 -23.29
CA GLN A 567 6.35 16.13 -22.73
C GLN A 567 7.57 16.83 -22.14
N LEU A 568 8.40 16.09 -21.39
CA LEU A 568 9.64 16.60 -20.82
C LEU A 568 10.60 17.11 -21.92
N ALA A 569 10.73 16.36 -23.02
CA ALA A 569 11.58 16.73 -24.13
C ALA A 569 11.08 17.99 -24.86
N ILE A 570 9.76 18.13 -25.05
CA ILE A 570 9.15 19.35 -25.61
C ILE A 570 9.43 20.55 -24.70
N THR A 571 9.13 20.43 -23.41
CA THR A 571 9.22 21.55 -22.45
C THR A 571 10.66 22.03 -22.24
N ASN A 572 11.63 21.12 -22.23
CA ASN A 572 13.04 21.46 -21.94
C ASN A 572 13.93 21.48 -23.18
N SER A 573 13.35 21.38 -24.39
CA SER A 573 14.09 21.33 -25.65
C SER A 573 15.19 20.26 -25.64
N TRP A 574 14.82 19.02 -25.28
CA TRP A 574 15.73 17.87 -25.34
C TRP A 574 15.69 17.21 -26.71
N CYS A 575 16.81 16.63 -27.12
CA CYS A 575 16.94 15.95 -28.41
C CYS A 575 17.07 14.43 -28.22
N LYS A 576 16.67 13.67 -29.25
CA LYS A 576 16.90 12.22 -29.31
C LYS A 576 18.41 11.97 -29.52
N PRO A 577 19.06 11.17 -28.66
CA PRO A 577 20.46 10.84 -28.84
C PRO A 577 20.65 9.90 -30.05
N LYS A 578 21.81 9.99 -30.70
CA LYS A 578 22.28 8.96 -31.64
C LYS A 578 23.14 7.98 -30.85
N LEU A 579 22.77 6.71 -30.91
CA LEU A 579 23.48 5.63 -30.24
C LEU A 579 23.91 4.63 -31.31
N ASP A 580 25.06 4.01 -31.12
CA ASP A 580 25.54 2.87 -31.91
C ASP A 580 26.49 2.04 -31.04
N SER A 581 27.21 1.08 -31.64
CA SER A 581 28.18 0.22 -30.94
C SER A 581 29.61 0.77 -30.93
N SER A 582 29.83 1.99 -31.42
CA SER A 582 31.15 2.64 -31.43
C SER A 582 31.52 3.16 -30.04
N ARG A 583 32.76 3.67 -29.92
CA ARG A 583 33.25 4.37 -28.72
C ARG A 583 33.16 5.90 -28.87
N THR A 584 32.35 6.38 -29.80
CA THR A 584 32.10 7.81 -30.02
C THR A 584 31.29 8.35 -28.86
N PHE A 585 31.71 9.47 -28.29
CA PHE A 585 30.97 10.18 -27.26
C PHE A 585 31.09 11.67 -27.54
N GLU A 586 30.06 12.20 -28.18
CA GLU A 586 29.99 13.59 -28.62
C GLU A 586 28.69 14.22 -28.08
N ILE A 587 28.84 15.36 -27.40
CA ILE A 587 27.77 16.20 -26.90
C ILE A 587 27.99 17.59 -27.49
N SER A 588 26.97 18.12 -28.16
CA SER A 588 26.93 19.53 -28.58
C SER A 588 25.86 20.27 -27.78
N GLY A 589 26.20 21.41 -27.20
CA GLY A 589 25.29 22.21 -26.38
C GLY A 589 24.74 21.47 -25.15
N GLY A 590 25.59 20.68 -24.50
CA GLY A 590 25.26 19.89 -23.30
C GLY A 590 24.86 20.77 -22.12
N ARG A 591 23.85 20.33 -21.38
CA ARG A 591 23.29 21.04 -20.22
C ARG A 591 23.12 20.08 -19.06
N HIS A 592 23.34 20.56 -17.83
CA HIS A 592 23.09 19.75 -16.65
C HIS A 592 21.60 19.89 -16.25
N PRO A 593 20.78 18.84 -16.35
CA PRO A 593 19.32 18.94 -16.25
C PRO A 593 18.83 19.44 -14.88
N VAL A 594 19.50 19.04 -13.80
CA VAL A 594 19.17 19.50 -12.43
C VAL A 594 19.56 20.96 -12.20
N VAL A 595 20.81 21.32 -12.50
CA VAL A 595 21.34 22.67 -12.28
C VAL A 595 20.59 23.69 -13.15
N GLU A 596 20.32 23.38 -14.43
CA GLU A 596 19.53 24.23 -15.32
C GLU A 596 18.16 24.56 -14.71
N ARG A 597 17.43 23.53 -14.24
CA ARG A 597 16.14 23.73 -13.59
C ARG A 597 16.25 24.55 -12.30
N SER A 598 17.28 24.31 -11.49
CA SER A 598 17.50 25.03 -10.23
C SER A 598 17.78 26.52 -10.47
N LEU A 599 18.64 26.85 -11.44
CA LEU A 599 18.93 28.24 -11.84
C LEU A 599 17.67 28.97 -12.33
N HIS A 600 16.85 28.30 -13.15
CA HIS A 600 15.57 28.84 -13.60
C HIS A 600 14.61 29.12 -12.43
N GLN A 601 14.51 28.22 -11.45
CA GLN A 601 13.65 28.39 -10.27
C GLN A 601 14.14 29.51 -9.35
N GLN A 602 15.45 29.72 -9.25
CA GLN A 602 16.05 30.78 -8.43
C GLN A 602 16.13 32.13 -9.14
N GLY A 603 15.73 32.22 -10.41
CA GLY A 603 15.84 33.45 -11.21
C GLY A 603 17.29 33.91 -11.44
N SER A 604 18.26 33.00 -11.31
CA SER A 604 19.70 33.31 -11.28
C SER A 604 20.37 33.33 -12.68
N GLY A 605 19.58 33.43 -13.74
CA GLY A 605 20.05 33.44 -15.14
C GLY A 605 19.91 32.10 -15.86
N ALA A 606 20.38 32.04 -17.10
CA ALA A 606 20.34 30.84 -17.94
C ALA A 606 21.59 29.97 -17.73
N PHE A 607 21.43 28.65 -17.82
CA PHE A 607 22.56 27.72 -17.84
C PHE A 607 23.36 27.88 -19.13
N ILE A 608 24.70 27.94 -19.04
CA ILE A 608 25.58 28.03 -20.20
C ILE A 608 25.90 26.63 -20.70
N ALA A 609 25.45 26.31 -21.91
CA ALA A 609 25.67 25.02 -22.52
C ALA A 609 27.15 24.81 -22.93
N ASN A 610 27.64 23.57 -22.82
CA ASN A 610 29.02 23.21 -23.16
C ASN A 610 29.08 21.97 -24.05
N ASP A 611 30.05 21.95 -24.95
CA ASP A 611 30.34 20.79 -25.79
C ASP A 611 31.24 19.79 -25.03
N CYS A 612 31.15 18.51 -25.37
CA CYS A 612 32.02 17.45 -24.85
C CYS A 612 32.31 16.44 -25.95
N ASP A 613 33.59 16.23 -26.28
CA ASP A 613 34.00 15.19 -27.22
C ASP A 613 35.08 14.30 -26.59
N LEU A 614 34.68 13.07 -26.29
CA LEU A 614 35.53 12.00 -25.76
C LEU A 614 35.66 10.84 -26.77
N SER A 615 35.41 11.12 -28.05
CA SER A 615 35.45 10.10 -29.12
C SER A 615 36.86 9.59 -29.36
N VAL A 616 37.01 8.27 -29.43
CA VAL A 616 38.29 7.58 -29.64
C VAL A 616 38.15 6.36 -30.53
N GLU A 617 39.11 6.16 -31.44
CA GLU A 617 39.13 4.98 -32.31
C GLU A 617 39.70 3.72 -31.63
N LYS A 618 40.72 3.86 -30.76
CA LYS A 618 41.39 2.71 -30.10
C LYS A 618 41.79 2.95 -28.64
N ASP A 619 42.39 4.10 -28.33
CA ASP A 619 42.90 4.43 -27.00
C ASP A 619 41.83 5.04 -26.07
N THR A 620 42.22 5.55 -24.90
CA THR A 620 41.33 6.19 -23.92
C THR A 620 41.35 7.71 -24.07
N ALA A 621 40.19 8.36 -24.15
CA ALA A 621 40.09 9.82 -24.08
C ALA A 621 40.27 10.28 -22.63
N ILE A 622 41.12 11.29 -22.42
CA ILE A 622 41.31 11.95 -21.13
C ILE A 622 41.26 13.46 -21.36
N TRP A 623 40.39 14.15 -20.62
CA TRP A 623 40.36 15.60 -20.55
C TRP A 623 40.92 16.07 -19.21
N LEU A 624 41.95 16.92 -19.25
CA LEU A 624 42.44 17.61 -18.07
C LEU A 624 41.73 18.96 -17.95
N LEU A 625 40.71 19.00 -17.10
CA LEU A 625 39.94 20.22 -16.81
C LEU A 625 40.67 21.06 -15.76
N THR A 626 40.99 22.31 -16.11
CA THR A 626 41.56 23.30 -15.18
C THR A 626 40.70 24.56 -15.15
N GLY A 627 40.54 25.19 -14.00
CA GLY A 627 39.79 26.43 -13.84
C GLY A 627 39.81 26.92 -12.40
N PRO A 628 39.37 28.17 -12.13
CA PRO A 628 39.20 28.65 -10.77
C PRO A 628 38.06 27.93 -10.06
N ASN A 629 38.03 27.98 -8.72
CA ASN A 629 36.88 27.51 -7.95
C ASN A 629 35.61 28.25 -8.41
N MET A 630 34.47 27.53 -8.45
CA MET A 630 33.17 28.05 -8.92
C MET A 630 33.06 28.32 -10.43
N ALA A 631 34.02 27.85 -11.25
CA ALA A 631 33.99 28.05 -12.71
C ALA A 631 33.12 27.05 -13.50
N GLY A 632 32.58 26.04 -12.81
CA GLY A 632 31.66 25.02 -13.32
C GLY A 632 30.71 24.61 -12.22
#